data_AF-J9EY91-F1
#
_entry.id   AF-J9EY91-F1
#
_cell.length_a   1.000
_cell.length_b   1.000
_cell.length_c   1.000
_cell.angle_alpha   90.00
_cell.angle_beta   90.00
_cell.angle_gamma   90.00
#
_symmetry.space_group_name_H-M   'P 1'
#
loop_
_entity.id
_entity.type
_entity.pdbx_description
1 polymer ?
#
loop_
_entity_poly.entity_id
_entity_poly.type
_entity_poly.pdbx_seq_one_letter_code
_entity_poly.pdbx_strand_id
1 'polypeptide(L)'
;MKNRSETGMDTKCNSKELKELMLKNISDNSSASKRAINDRAEEKFGGSIDVICSKGHFSYVYSSNLYCEAMKGNITCIAFRQSH
;
A
#
# COMPACT_ATOMS: atom_id res chain seq x y z
N MET A 1 -23.41 6.85 11.95
CA MET A 1 -22.20 6.95 11.11
C MET A 1 -21.78 5.53 10.76
N LYS A 2 -21.73 5.16 9.48
CA LYS A 2 -21.68 3.74 9.07
C LYS A 2 -20.37 3.07 9.52
N ASN A 3 -20.53 1.96 10.26
CA ASN A 3 -19.51 1.00 10.66
C ASN A 3 -18.69 0.49 9.47
N ARG A 4 -17.39 0.24 9.70
CA ARG A 4 -16.65 -0.77 8.94
C ARG A 4 -15.79 -1.62 9.87
N SER A 5 -16.46 -2.44 10.67
CA SER A 5 -15.91 -3.76 11.00
C SER A 5 -16.27 -4.66 9.82
N GLU A 6 -15.30 -5.00 8.97
CA GLU A 6 -15.45 -6.08 8.01
C GLU A 6 -14.35 -7.10 8.27
N THR A 7 -14.69 -8.10 9.09
CA THR A 7 -14.09 -9.42 9.03
C THR A 7 -14.51 -10.07 7.71
N GLY A 8 -13.72 -9.84 6.67
CA GLY A 8 -13.88 -10.38 5.32
C GLY A 8 -12.57 -10.11 4.60
N MET A 9 -12.11 -11.02 3.74
CA MET A 9 -10.85 -10.89 2.99
C MET A 9 -10.60 -9.43 2.60
N ASP A 10 -9.47 -8.88 3.03
CA ASP A 10 -9.06 -7.51 2.71
C ASP A 10 -8.89 -7.46 1.18
N THR A 11 -9.95 -7.13 0.45
CA THR A 11 -9.95 -7.13 -1.02
C THR A 11 -8.92 -6.16 -1.58
N LYS A 12 -8.44 -5.25 -0.75
CA LYS A 12 -7.41 -4.26 -1.05
C LYS A 12 -6.00 -4.71 -0.68
N CYS A 13 -5.81 -5.89 -0.10
CA CYS A 13 -4.51 -6.41 0.24
C CYS A 13 -4.42 -7.93 0.19
N ASN A 14 -3.60 -8.45 -0.72
CA ASN A 14 -3.40 -9.88 -0.89
C ASN A 14 -2.11 -10.42 -0.25
N SER A 15 -1.30 -9.56 0.38
CA SER A 15 -0.05 -9.94 1.03
C SER A 15 0.09 -9.30 2.42
N LYS A 16 0.05 -10.14 3.46
CA LYS A 16 0.25 -9.71 4.85
C LYS A 16 1.64 -9.12 5.06
N GLU A 17 2.66 -9.70 4.42
CA GLU A 17 4.03 -9.21 4.52
C GLU A 17 4.20 -7.83 3.92
N LEU A 18 3.54 -7.55 2.78
CA LEU A 18 3.54 -6.24 2.17
C LEU A 18 2.82 -5.23 3.07
N LYS A 19 1.67 -5.62 3.67
CA LYS A 19 0.94 -4.77 4.62
C LYS A 19 1.80 -4.35 5.80
N GLU A 20 2.50 -5.29 6.42
CA GLU A 20 3.37 -5.02 7.57
C GLU A 20 4.56 -4.13 7.18
N LEU A 21 5.17 -4.38 6.01
CA LEU A 21 6.23 -3.54 5.47
C LEU A 21 5.73 -2.10 5.24
N MET A 22 4.54 -1.94 4.66
CA MET A 22 3.94 -0.62 4.45
C MET A 22 3.68 0.10 5.77
N LEU A 23 3.01 -0.53 6.74
CA LEU A 23 2.71 0.10 8.04
C LEU A 23 3.95 0.55 8.81
N LYS A 24 5.07 -0.18 8.68
CA LYS A 24 6.37 0.19 9.25
C LYS A 24 6.98 1.42 8.59
N ASN A 25 6.79 1.60 7.28
CA ASN A 25 7.44 2.66 6.49
C ASN A 25 6.53 3.86 6.17
N ILE A 26 5.24 3.84 6.54
CA ILE A 26 4.41 5.05 6.50
C ILE A 26 4.84 6.01 7.62
N SER A 27 5.16 7.23 7.22
CA SER A 27 5.40 8.40 8.07
C SER A 27 4.28 9.44 7.88
N ASP A 28 4.45 10.63 8.43
CA ASP A 28 3.59 11.81 8.27
C ASP A 28 3.80 12.56 6.93
N ASN A 29 4.79 12.13 6.13
CA ASN A 29 5.10 12.66 4.81
C ASN A 29 4.84 11.61 3.71
N SER A 30 3.88 11.88 2.83
CA SER A 30 3.49 10.95 1.76
C SER A 30 4.61 10.70 0.74
N SER A 31 5.43 11.72 0.45
CA SER A 31 6.55 11.60 -0.49
C SER A 31 7.69 10.77 0.08
N ALA A 32 7.97 10.90 1.38
CA ALA A 32 8.95 10.04 2.05
C ALA A 32 8.43 8.60 2.17
N SER A 33 7.15 8.44 2.53
CA SER A 33 6.50 7.14 2.68
C SER A 33 6.54 6.33 1.39
N LYS A 34 6.15 6.91 0.25
CA LYS A 34 6.11 6.17 -1.03
C LYS A 34 7.50 5.69 -1.47
N ARG A 35 8.54 6.52 -1.28
CA ARG A 35 9.94 6.16 -1.59
C ARG A 35 10.41 5.02 -0.70
N ALA A 36 10.25 5.16 0.62
CA ALA A 36 10.68 4.14 1.56
C ALA A 36 9.96 2.79 1.37
N ILE A 37 8.67 2.80 1.03
CA ILE A 37 7.93 1.57 0.75
C ILE A 37 8.39 0.95 -0.57
N ASN A 38 8.58 1.75 -1.64
CA ASN A 38 9.05 1.26 -2.94
C ASN A 38 10.41 0.57 -2.78
N ASP A 39 11.42 1.27 -2.25
CA ASP A 39 12.78 0.74 -2.07
C ASP A 39 12.76 -0.61 -1.32
N ARG A 40 12.03 -0.67 -0.20
CA ARG A 40 11.98 -1.85 0.66
C ARG A 40 11.13 -2.98 0.07
N ALA A 41 10.09 -2.65 -0.68
CA ALA A 41 9.25 -3.65 -1.32
C ALA A 41 10.00 -4.29 -2.50
N GLU A 42 10.71 -3.50 -3.31
CA GLU A 42 11.55 -4.03 -4.40
C GLU A 42 12.69 -4.89 -3.86
N GLU A 43 13.35 -4.47 -2.77
CA GLU A 43 14.37 -5.28 -2.08
C GLU A 43 13.80 -6.62 -1.58
N LYS A 44 12.59 -6.61 -1.00
CA LYS A 44 12.00 -7.80 -0.38
C LYS A 44 11.36 -8.77 -1.38
N PHE A 45 10.62 -8.24 -2.36
CA PHE A 45 9.79 -9.06 -3.25
C PHE A 45 10.40 -9.22 -4.64
N GLY A 46 11.37 -8.38 -5.01
CA GLY A 46 11.95 -8.33 -6.35
C GLY A 46 10.99 -7.73 -7.39
N GLY A 47 11.58 -7.30 -8.51
CA GLY A 47 10.87 -6.63 -9.61
C GLY A 47 10.41 -5.22 -9.23
N SER A 48 9.69 -4.57 -10.15
CA SER A 48 9.23 -3.20 -9.98
C SER A 48 7.92 -3.13 -9.20
N ILE A 49 7.89 -2.31 -8.14
CA ILE A 49 6.71 -2.12 -7.29
C ILE A 49 6.38 -0.64 -7.19
N ASP A 50 5.27 -0.24 -7.78
CA ASP A 50 4.82 1.14 -7.68
C ASP A 50 4.12 1.38 -6.35
N VAL A 51 4.37 2.58 -5.78
CA VAL A 51 3.74 3.00 -4.53
C VAL A 51 3.16 4.41 -4.67
N ILE A 52 1.88 4.54 -4.34
CA ILE A 52 1.15 5.80 -4.28
C ILE A 52 0.76 6.06 -2.83
N CYS A 53 1.14 7.22 -2.29
CA CYS A 53 0.72 7.65 -0.96
C CYS A 53 0.03 9.01 -1.03
N SER A 54 -1.10 9.16 -0.34
CA SER A 54 -1.86 10.41 -0.29
C SER A 54 -2.45 10.66 1.10
N LYS A 55 -2.62 11.95 1.41
CA LYS A 55 -3.42 12.42 2.55
C LYS A 55 -4.90 12.63 2.19
N GLY A 56 -5.21 12.67 0.90
CA GLY A 56 -6.54 12.89 0.36
C GLY A 56 -7.08 11.67 -0.39
N HIS A 57 -8.36 11.73 -0.73
CA HIS A 57 -9.02 10.68 -1.49
C HIS A 57 -8.72 10.80 -2.99
N PHE A 58 -8.44 9.67 -3.63
CA PHE A 58 -8.30 9.55 -5.07
C PHE A 58 -8.86 8.20 -5.52
N SER A 59 -9.39 8.16 -6.73
CA SER A 59 -9.83 6.91 -7.37
C SER A 59 -8.66 6.30 -8.14
N TYR A 60 -8.58 4.97 -8.14
CA TYR A 60 -7.51 4.24 -8.82
C TYR A 60 -8.01 2.86 -9.28
N VAL A 61 -7.33 2.28 -10.27
CA VAL A 61 -7.50 0.90 -10.71
C VAL A 61 -6.12 0.36 -11.09
N TYR A 62 -5.82 -0.89 -10.72
CA TYR A 62 -4.62 -1.60 -11.15
C TYR A 62 -4.95 -3.07 -11.37
N SER A 63 -4.17 -3.72 -12.23
CA SER A 63 -4.18 -5.17 -12.41
C SER A 63 -2.81 -5.68 -12.00
N SER A 64 -2.73 -6.35 -10.86
CA SER A 64 -1.48 -6.83 -10.29
C SER A 64 -1.69 -8.11 -9.47
N ASN A 65 -0.71 -8.99 -9.49
CA ASN A 65 -0.69 -10.22 -8.70
C ASN A 65 -0.18 -10.02 -7.27
N LEU A 66 0.43 -8.87 -6.96
CA LEU A 66 0.89 -8.50 -5.62
C LEU A 66 0.46 -7.07 -5.33
N TYR A 67 -0.40 -6.88 -4.34
CA TYR A 67 -0.94 -5.57 -4.01
C TYR A 67 -1.34 -5.43 -2.55
N CYS A 68 -1.31 -4.19 -2.05
CA CYS A 68 -1.83 -3.85 -0.73
C CYS A 68 -2.17 -2.37 -0.58
N GLU A 69 -3.28 -2.05 0.07
CA GLU A 69 -3.60 -0.74 0.65
C GLU A 69 -3.35 -0.79 2.17
N ALA A 70 -2.60 0.18 2.68
CA ALA A 70 -2.36 0.34 4.11
C ALA A 70 -2.50 1.81 4.50
N MET A 71 -3.09 2.07 5.68
CA MET A 71 -3.30 3.41 6.21
C MET A 71 -2.67 3.53 7.60
N LYS A 72 -1.96 4.64 7.82
CA LYS A 72 -1.42 5.00 9.14
C LYS A 72 -1.58 6.50 9.35
N GLY A 73 -2.27 6.86 10.43
CA GLY A 73 -2.70 8.24 10.64
C GLY A 73 -3.63 8.71 9.51
N ASN A 74 -3.29 9.83 8.87
CA ASN A 74 -4.03 10.39 7.74
C ASN A 74 -3.40 10.06 6.37
N ILE A 75 -2.38 9.19 6.30
CA ILE A 75 -1.76 8.78 5.05
C ILE A 75 -2.23 7.39 4.67
N THR A 76 -2.81 7.29 3.48
CA THR A 76 -3.11 6.02 2.82
C THR A 76 -2.08 5.78 1.74
N CYS A 77 -1.46 4.61 1.77
CA CYS A 77 -0.54 4.15 0.73
C CYS A 77 -1.10 2.91 0.05
N ILE A 78 -0.85 2.79 -1.25
CA ILE A 78 -1.17 1.65 -2.08
C ILE A 78 0.13 1.22 -2.74
N ALA A 79 0.47 -0.06 -2.64
CA ALA A 79 1.58 -0.67 -3.33
C ALA A 79 1.06 -1.76 -4.26
N PHE A 80 1.57 -1.81 -5.49
CA PHE A 80 1.24 -2.88 -6.44
C PHE A 80 2.43 -3.17 -7.34
N ARG A 81 2.64 -4.45 -7.64
CA ARG A 81 3.69 -4.87 -8.58
C ARG A 81 3.29 -4.52 -10.01
N GLN A 82 4.25 -4.01 -10.79
CA GLN A 82 4.07 -3.82 -12.22
C GLN A 82 3.93 -5.19 -12.91
N SER A 83 2.84 -5.37 -13.65
CA SER A 83 2.63 -6.53 -14.50
C SER A 83 3.32 -6.26 -15.84
N HIS A 84 4.23 -7.15 -16.27
CA HIS A 84 4.80 -7.14 -17.61
C HIS A 84 3.85 -7.79 -18.61
#